data_AF-A0A9D6UJ59-F1
#
_entry.id   AF-A0A9D6UJ59-F1
#
_cell.length_a   1.000
_cell.length_b   1.000
_cell.length_c   1.000
_cell.angle_alpha   90.00
_cell.angle_beta   90.00
_cell.angle_gamma   90.00
#
_symmetry.space_group_name_H-M   'P 1'
#
loop_
_entity.id
_entity.type
_entity.pdbx_description
1 polymer ?
#
loop_
_entity_poly.entity_id
_entity_poly.type
_entity_poly.pdbx_seq_one_letter_code
_entity_poly.pdbx_strand_id
1 'polypeptide(L)'
;MSILIKKIAGKKYAYLAYRINKKVVHKYLGPASNKEVISKIAELKLEKKVPKRYYPFFWDASPREIDLKRNSRYIIERVLEMGDLNVLQWIQRIYPTRMIIEICKESRKLSAKSRNFWEIWFGVQNPH
;
A
#
# COMPACT_ATOMS: atom_id res chain seq x y z
N MET A 1 -4.51 4.53 4.49
CA MET A 1 -5.87 4.42 3.94
C MET A 1 -6.84 4.12 5.08
N SER A 2 -8.11 4.51 4.97
CA SER A 2 -9.19 4.12 5.86
C SER A 2 -10.45 3.82 5.04
N ILE A 3 -11.37 3.04 5.60
CA ILE A 3 -12.65 2.78 4.95
C ILE A 3 -13.70 3.72 5.52
N LEU A 4 -14.35 4.44 4.62
CA LEU A 4 -15.47 5.32 4.94
C LEU A 4 -16.76 4.66 4.44
N ILE A 5 -17.75 4.54 5.33
CA ILE A 5 -19.10 4.11 4.94
C ILE A 5 -20.01 5.33 4.99
N LYS A 6 -20.64 5.66 3.86
CA LYS A 6 -21.66 6.71 3.78
C LYS A 6 -23.05 6.09 3.65
N LYS A 7 -24.03 6.62 4.38
CA LYS A 7 -25.45 6.29 4.22
C LYS A 7 -26.09 7.35 3.34
N ILE A 8 -26.64 6.97 2.19
CA ILE A 8 -27.31 7.86 1.24
C ILE A 8 -28.62 7.17 0.84
N ALA A 9 -29.75 7.85 1.02
CA ALA A 9 -31.09 7.33 0.70
C ALA A 9 -31.33 5.89 1.23
N GLY A 10 -30.97 5.64 2.50
CA GLY A 10 -31.13 4.33 3.15
C GLY A 10 -30.09 3.27 2.78
N LYS A 11 -29.34 3.44 1.69
CA LYS A 11 -28.30 2.51 1.24
C LYS A 11 -26.92 2.92 1.78
N LYS A 12 -26.10 1.92 2.13
CA LYS A 12 -24.72 2.12 2.60
C LYS A 12 -23.74 1.93 1.45
N TYR A 13 -22.77 2.83 1.35
CA TYR A 13 -21.76 2.84 0.29
C TYR A 13 -20.37 2.93 0.89
N ALA A 14 -19.47 2.09 0.41
CA ALA A 14 -18.10 2.03 0.89
C ALA A 14 -17.17 2.85 -0.01
N TYR A 15 -16.28 3.60 0.62
CA TYR A 15 -15.25 4.39 -0.02
C TYR A 15 -13.90 4.09 0.64
N LEU A 16 -12.86 3.98 -0.16
CA LEU A 16 -11.49 4.00 0.29
C LEU A 16 -11.04 5.44 0.43
N ALA A 17 -10.79 5.87 1.66
CA ALA A 17 -10.29 7.20 1.98
C ALA A 17 -8.77 7.19 2.15
N TYR A 18 -8.07 8.08 1.47
CA TYR A 18 -6.63 8.25 1.63
C TYR A 18 -6.21 9.69 1.37
N ARG A 19 -5.12 10.11 2.02
CA ARG A 19 -4.55 11.43 1.79
C ARG A 19 -3.55 11.37 0.64
N ILE A 20 -3.68 12.33 -0.26
CA ILE A 20 -2.67 12.68 -1.26
C ILE A 20 -2.36 14.17 -1.03
N ASN A 21 -1.13 14.47 -0.59
CA ASN A 21 -0.72 15.82 -0.17
C ASN A 21 -1.67 16.40 0.90
N LYS A 22 -2.21 17.60 0.65
CA LYS A 22 -3.18 18.29 1.52
C LYS A 22 -4.65 17.91 1.23
N LYS A 23 -4.93 16.97 0.31
CA LYS A 23 -6.29 16.59 -0.08
C LYS A 23 -6.63 15.17 0.37
N VAL A 24 -7.88 14.97 0.80
CA VAL A 24 -8.44 13.64 1.09
C VAL A 24 -9.20 13.16 -0.14
N VAL A 25 -8.81 12.00 -0.67
CA VAL A 25 -9.45 11.35 -1.82
C VAL A 25 -10.35 10.22 -1.32
N HIS A 26 -11.57 10.15 -1.86
CA HIS A 26 -12.52 9.07 -1.60
C HIS A 26 -12.75 8.26 -2.88
N LYS A 27 -12.18 7.06 -2.96
CA LYS A 27 -12.40 6.15 -4.09
C LYS A 27 -13.61 5.25 -3.79
N TYR A 28 -14.64 5.30 -4.63
CA TYR A 28 -15.82 4.45 -4.49
C TYR A 28 -15.45 2.97 -4.64
N LEU A 29 -15.88 2.15 -3.69
CA LEU A 29 -15.66 0.70 -3.70
C LEU A 29 -16.91 -0.08 -4.08
N GLY A 30 -18.10 0.50 -3.88
CA GLY A 30 -19.38 -0.14 -4.17
C GLY A 30 -20.39 -0.04 -3.03
N PRO A 31 -21.60 -0.62 -3.19
CA PRO A 31 -22.56 -0.77 -2.11
C PRO A 31 -21.99 -1.65 -1.00
N ALA A 32 -22.12 -1.22 0.26
CA ALA A 32 -21.64 -1.96 1.42
C ALA A 32 -22.48 -3.22 1.75
N SER A 33 -23.50 -3.51 0.95
CA SER A 33 -24.28 -4.75 0.97
C SER A 33 -23.75 -5.81 -0.02
N ASN A 34 -22.85 -5.45 -0.92
CA ASN A 34 -22.26 -6.40 -1.88
C ASN A 34 -21.21 -7.27 -1.17
N LYS A 35 -21.30 -8.59 -1.35
CA LYS A 35 -20.41 -9.59 -0.74
C LYS A 35 -18.94 -9.36 -1.09
N GLU A 36 -18.62 -8.97 -2.32
CA GLU A 36 -17.25 -8.64 -2.75
C GLU A 36 -16.72 -7.39 -2.04
N VAL A 37 -17.58 -6.37 -1.88
CA VAL A 37 -17.23 -5.14 -1.18
C VAL A 37 -17.03 -5.40 0.31
N ILE A 38 -17.86 -6.26 0.92
CA ILE A 38 -17.72 -6.68 2.32
C ILE A 38 -16.40 -7.43 2.53
N SER A 39 -16.07 -8.39 1.67
CA SER A 39 -14.79 -9.11 1.72
C SER A 39 -13.61 -8.16 1.59
N LYS A 40 -13.67 -7.22 0.63
CA LYS A 40 -12.62 -6.23 0.41
C LYS A 40 -12.48 -5.28 1.61
N ILE A 41 -13.59 -4.89 2.25
CA ILE A 41 -13.58 -4.09 3.48
C ILE A 41 -12.95 -4.87 4.62
N ALA A 42 -13.27 -6.17 4.75
CA ALA A 42 -12.74 -7.04 5.78
C ALA A 42 -11.23 -7.25 5.60
N GLU A 43 -10.77 -7.58 4.39
CA GLU A 43 -9.35 -7.72 4.02
C GLU A 43 -8.55 -6.45 4.35
N LEU A 44 -9.05 -5.29 3.91
CA LEU A 44 -8.42 -4.00 4.18
C LEU A 44 -8.43 -3.62 5.67
N LYS A 45 -9.40 -4.11 6.46
CA LYS A 45 -9.41 -3.96 7.93
C LYS A 45 -8.43 -4.92 8.62
N LEU A 46 -8.20 -6.09 8.03
CA LEU A 46 -7.37 -7.18 8.58
C LEU A 46 -5.88 -6.97 8.33
N GLU A 47 -5.49 -6.25 7.27
CA GLU A 47 -4.09 -5.91 6.98
C GLU A 47 -3.56 -4.82 7.94
N LYS A 48 -3.45 -5.15 9.24
CA LYS A 48 -2.75 -4.35 10.25
C LYS A 48 -1.33 -4.85 10.54
N LYS A 49 -0.99 -6.05 10.07
CA LYS A 49 0.28 -6.74 10.30
C LYS A 49 0.79 -7.36 9.02
N VAL A 50 2.09 -7.62 8.99
CA VAL A 50 2.73 -8.35 7.89
C VAL A 50 2.13 -9.77 7.84
N PRO A 51 1.63 -10.25 6.70
CA PRO A 51 1.26 -11.65 6.53
C PRO A 51 2.47 -12.59 6.69
N LYS A 52 2.28 -13.77 7.31
CA LYS A 52 3.35 -14.75 7.56
C LYS A 52 4.16 -15.11 6.31
N ARG A 53 3.51 -15.21 5.15
CA ARG A 53 4.18 -15.50 3.86
C ARG A 53 5.21 -14.46 3.43
N TYR A 54 5.13 -13.23 3.95
CA TYR A 54 6.07 -12.16 3.66
C TYR A 54 7.12 -11.96 4.75
N TYR A 55 7.10 -12.75 5.83
CA TYR A 55 8.12 -12.69 6.88
C TYR A 55 9.56 -12.87 6.37
N PRO A 56 9.85 -13.72 5.36
CA PRO A 56 11.20 -13.84 4.83
C PRO A 56 11.81 -12.52 4.31
N PHE A 57 10.99 -11.58 3.85
CA PHE A 57 11.48 -10.26 3.42
C PHE A 57 11.90 -9.36 4.60
N PHE A 58 11.58 -9.71 5.84
CA PHE A 58 11.84 -8.91 7.04
C PHE A 58 12.71 -9.67 8.06
N TRP A 59 13.65 -10.49 7.58
CA TRP A 59 14.47 -11.39 8.40
C TRP A 59 15.32 -10.68 9.48
N ASP A 60 15.62 -9.39 9.29
CA ASP A 60 16.41 -8.55 10.21
C ASP A 60 15.55 -7.74 11.19
N ALA A 61 14.24 -7.98 11.20
CA ALA A 61 13.30 -7.37 12.14
C ALA A 61 12.34 -8.43 12.69
N SER A 62 11.66 -8.14 13.80
CA SER A 62 10.54 -8.97 14.27
C SER A 62 9.29 -8.67 13.41
N PRO A 63 8.87 -9.52 12.45
CA PRO A 63 7.81 -9.15 11.50
C PRO A 63 6.44 -9.01 12.16
N ARG A 64 6.29 -9.59 13.36
CA ARG A 64 5.10 -9.49 14.21
C ARG A 64 4.95 -8.11 14.85
N GLU A 65 6.06 -7.44 15.10
CA GLU A 65 6.11 -6.12 15.73
C GLU A 65 6.04 -4.98 14.72
N ILE A 66 6.29 -5.26 13.44
CA ILE A 66 6.14 -4.29 12.36
C ILE A 66 4.71 -3.73 12.35
N ASP A 67 4.61 -2.41 12.50
CA ASP A 67 3.39 -1.64 12.36
C ASP A 67 3.34 -1.09 10.93
N LEU A 68 2.33 -1.50 10.15
CA LEU A 68 2.24 -1.15 8.74
C LEU A 68 2.14 0.36 8.49
N LYS A 69 1.70 1.16 9.47
CA LYS A 69 1.62 2.62 9.32
C LYS A 69 2.92 3.28 9.75
N ARG A 70 3.40 3.00 10.96
CA ARG A 70 4.61 3.62 11.55
C ARG A 70 5.87 3.19 10.82
N ASN A 71 5.93 1.97 10.30
CA ASN A 71 7.07 1.43 9.59
C ASN A 71 6.90 1.47 8.05
N SER A 72 5.96 2.27 7.53
CA SER A 72 5.66 2.36 6.09
C SER A 72 6.89 2.56 5.20
N ARG A 73 7.77 3.50 5.56
CA ARG A 73 9.02 3.75 4.82
C ARG A 73 9.92 2.52 4.76
N TYR A 74 10.16 1.90 5.92
CA TYR A 74 10.97 0.69 6.03
C TYR A 74 10.40 -0.47 5.19
N ILE A 75 9.09 -0.67 5.25
CA ILE A 75 8.39 -1.74 4.50
C ILE A 75 8.54 -1.52 3.00
N ILE A 76 8.29 -0.30 2.53
CA ILE A 76 8.40 0.04 1.12
C ILE A 76 9.85 -0.10 0.64
N GLU A 77 10.82 0.44 1.38
CA GLU A 77 12.25 0.29 1.08
C GLU A 77 12.63 -1.20 0.97
N ARG A 78 12.17 -2.03 1.90
CA ARG A 78 12.47 -3.46 1.92
C ARG A 78 11.90 -4.18 0.70
N VAL A 79 10.65 -3.91 0.37
CA VAL A 79 9.97 -4.54 -0.76
C VAL A 79 10.56 -4.09 -2.09
N LEU A 80 10.94 -2.83 -2.23
CA LEU A 80 11.58 -2.36 -3.45
C LEU A 80 13.02 -2.89 -3.60
N GLU A 81 13.74 -3.18 -2.52
CA GLU A 81 15.10 -3.70 -2.62
C GLU A 81 15.16 -5.22 -2.79
N MET A 82 14.27 -5.97 -2.12
CA MET A 82 14.36 -7.43 -2.02
C MET A 82 13.10 -8.18 -2.47
N GLY A 83 12.03 -7.46 -2.79
CA GLY A 83 10.71 -8.05 -3.03
C GLY A 83 10.48 -8.55 -4.45
N ASP A 84 9.51 -9.44 -4.58
CA ASP A 84 8.90 -9.86 -5.84
C ASP A 84 7.61 -9.08 -6.15
N LEU A 85 6.98 -9.40 -7.29
CA LEU A 85 5.70 -8.80 -7.68
C LEU A 85 4.55 -9.15 -6.71
N ASN A 86 4.61 -10.28 -6.01
CA ASN A 86 3.57 -10.68 -5.07
C ASN A 86 3.57 -9.81 -3.82
N VAL A 87 4.75 -9.52 -3.26
CA VAL A 87 4.90 -8.62 -2.11
C VAL A 87 4.69 -7.16 -2.53
N LEU A 88 5.03 -6.80 -3.78
CA LEU A 88 4.68 -5.49 -4.35
C LEU A 88 3.16 -5.28 -4.39
N GLN A 89 2.41 -6.24 -4.94
CA GLN A 89 0.95 -6.17 -4.98
C GLN A 89 0.34 -6.04 -3.58
N TRP A 90 0.94 -6.68 -2.58
CA TRP A 90 0.52 -6.52 -1.19
C TRP A 90 0.74 -5.10 -0.67
N ILE A 91 1.94 -4.51 -0.82
CA ILE A 91 2.16 -3.14 -0.34
C ILE A 91 1.33 -2.10 -1.11
N GLN A 92 0.98 -2.36 -2.38
CA GLN A 92 0.08 -1.50 -3.16
C GLN A 92 -1.38 -1.51 -2.68
N ARG A 93 -1.80 -2.54 -1.94
CA ARG A 93 -3.12 -2.57 -1.28
C ARG A 93 -3.13 -1.70 -0.01
N ILE A 94 -1.97 -1.52 0.61
CA ILE A 94 -1.80 -0.83 1.89
C ILE A 94 -1.46 0.66 1.69
N TYR A 95 -0.54 0.95 0.76
CA TYR A 95 -0.01 2.29 0.53
C TYR A 95 -0.45 2.86 -0.82
N PRO A 96 -0.75 4.17 -0.90
CA PRO A 96 -0.94 4.82 -2.18
C PRO A 96 0.30 4.65 -3.08
N THR A 97 0.11 4.30 -4.35
CA THR A 97 1.22 4.13 -5.32
C THR A 97 2.14 5.34 -5.37
N ARG A 98 1.58 6.56 -5.25
CA ARG A 98 2.36 7.79 -5.17
C ARG A 98 3.40 7.79 -4.04
N MET A 99 3.02 7.31 -2.85
CA MET A 99 3.93 7.22 -1.69
C MET A 99 5.06 6.23 -1.96
N ILE A 100 4.76 5.12 -2.63
CA ILE A 100 5.76 4.12 -3.04
C ILE A 100 6.76 4.75 -4.00
N ILE A 101 6.27 5.51 -5.00
CA ILE A 101 7.11 6.23 -5.97
C ILE A 101 7.96 7.30 -5.28
N GLU A 102 7.39 8.10 -4.38
CA GLU A 102 8.13 9.12 -3.61
C GLU A 102 9.28 8.48 -2.82
N ILE A 103 9.02 7.38 -2.10
CA ILE A 103 10.07 6.65 -1.37
C ILE A 103 11.10 6.02 -2.31
N CYS A 104 10.68 5.51 -3.47
CA CYS A 104 11.60 4.98 -4.48
C CYS A 104 12.63 6.03 -4.92
N LYS A 105 12.17 7.26 -5.16
CA LYS A 105 13.02 8.39 -5.58
C LYS A 105 13.92 8.90 -4.46
N GLU A 106 13.39 9.04 -3.24
CA GLU A 106 14.09 9.68 -2.11
C GLU A 106 14.96 8.73 -1.28
N SER A 107 14.75 7.41 -1.35
CA SER A 107 15.43 6.47 -0.47
C SER A 107 16.91 6.35 -0.82
N ARG A 108 17.77 6.65 0.16
CA ARG A 108 19.22 6.41 0.10
C ARG A 108 19.61 4.93 0.33
N LYS A 109 18.65 4.09 0.75
CA LYS A 109 18.89 2.66 1.01
C LYS A 109 18.68 1.80 -0.22
N LEU A 110 17.95 2.30 -1.22
CA LEU A 110 17.75 1.59 -2.48
C LEU A 110 19.00 1.67 -3.34
N SER A 111 19.43 0.52 -3.86
CA SER A 111 20.49 0.49 -4.85
C SER A 111 20.06 1.21 -6.13
N ALA A 112 21.04 1.72 -6.89
CA ALA A 112 20.76 2.38 -8.17
C ALA A 112 20.03 1.46 -9.15
N LYS A 113 20.35 0.16 -9.12
CA LYS A 113 19.69 -0.88 -9.93
C LYS A 113 18.20 -1.01 -9.57
N SER A 114 17.88 -1.17 -8.29
CA SER A 114 16.50 -1.26 -7.82
C SER A 114 15.71 0.00 -8.17
N ARG A 115 16.29 1.18 -7.92
CA ARG A 115 15.64 2.47 -8.26
C ARG A 115 15.32 2.55 -9.75
N ASN A 116 16.30 2.32 -10.63
CA ASN A 116 16.10 2.40 -12.08
C ASN A 116 15.03 1.40 -12.56
N PHE A 117 15.06 0.16 -12.08
CA PHE A 117 14.04 -0.84 -12.41
C PHE A 117 12.64 -0.37 -12.04
N TRP A 118 12.45 0.11 -10.82
CA TRP A 118 11.13 0.54 -10.36
C TRP A 118 10.66 1.85 -11.01
N GLU A 119 11.56 2.78 -11.32
CA GLU A 119 11.21 3.99 -12.06
C GLU A 119 10.69 3.67 -13.47
N ILE A 120 11.29 2.68 -14.15
CA ILE A 120 10.79 2.16 -15.42
C ILE A 120 9.45 1.47 -15.22
N TRP A 121 9.34 0.57 -14.24
CA TRP A 121 8.10 -0.16 -13.94
C TRP A 121 6.92 0.77 -13.66
N PHE A 122 7.15 1.86 -12.92
CA PHE A 122 6.13 2.84 -12.59
C PHE A 122 5.92 3.90 -13.68
N GLY A 123 6.72 3.89 -14.77
CA GLY A 123 6.63 4.88 -15.84
C GLY A 123 6.97 6.31 -15.38
N VAL A 124 7.90 6.44 -14.44
CA VAL A 124 8.31 7.73 -13.84
C VAL A 124 9.79 8.05 -14.04
N GLN A 125 10.47 7.30 -14.90
CA GLN A 125 11.83 7.57 -15.33
C GLN A 125 11.86 8.94 -16.03
N ASN A 126 12.78 9.81 -15.62
CA ASN A 126 13.05 11.02 -16.38
C ASN A 126 13.80 10.60 -17.66
N PRO A 127 13.37 11.05 -18.85
CA PRO A 127 14.23 10.97 -20.02
C PRO A 127 15.51 11.77 -19.71
N HIS A 128 16.66 11.08 -19.81
CA HIS A 128 17.98 11.69 -19.74
C HIS A 128 18.21 12.64 -20.91
#